data_AF-G5K089-F1
#
_entry.id   AF-G5K089-F1
#
_cell.length_a   1.000
_cell.length_b   1.000
_cell.length_c   1.000
_cell.angle_alpha   90.00
_cell.angle_beta   90.00
_cell.angle_gamma   90.00
#
_symmetry.space_group_name_H-M   'P 1'
#
loop_
_entity.id
_entity.type
_entity.pdbx_description
1 polymer ?
#
loop_
_entity_poly.entity_id
_entity_poly.type
_entity_poly.pdbx_seq_one_letter_code
_entity_poly.pdbx_strand_id
1 'polypeptide(L)'
;MKLKKSLIILGASLISVLFPLSVKADSTTFKPMGQQSIGGVTVGPFKTGDTTINVNLDPYGYVYGSVKHHDGSVDKIKAEAREVKTTCPTTANGCTERKWMVSGNRADGGGNYTVQLEKPLEEGDKVTLSFADDGNFHFGQLVFEAEKPQSETLPKDKPSEEQPNEDTEAEDMYLKYMEYDESKTWYQRFGDSIQDQ
;
A
#
# COMPACT_ATOMS: atom_id res chain seq x y z
N MET A 1 17.99 -36.04 70.90
CA MET A 1 16.63 -35.97 70.30
C MET A 1 16.49 -34.59 69.64
N LYS A 2 16.30 -34.55 68.31
CA LYS A 2 15.68 -33.50 67.47
C LYS A 2 16.28 -32.08 67.36
N LEU A 3 16.87 -31.84 66.17
CA LEU A 3 16.76 -30.71 65.20
C LEU A 3 16.53 -29.27 65.74
N LYS A 4 17.15 -28.22 65.17
CA LYS A 4 16.89 -27.75 63.79
C LYS A 4 18.01 -26.88 63.19
N LYS A 5 18.19 -27.09 61.89
CA LYS A 5 18.97 -26.31 60.92
C LYS A 5 18.34 -24.93 60.70
N SER A 6 19.16 -23.91 60.42
CA SER A 6 18.75 -22.84 59.50
C SER A 6 19.98 -22.34 58.74
N LEU A 7 20.00 -22.66 57.44
CA LEU A 7 21.02 -22.30 56.48
C LEU A 7 20.43 -21.11 55.70
N ILE A 8 20.97 -19.90 55.88
CA ILE A 8 20.54 -18.73 55.12
C ILE A 8 21.34 -18.72 53.82
N ILE A 9 20.67 -19.10 52.74
CA ILE A 9 21.17 -19.06 51.37
C ILE A 9 21.16 -17.59 50.93
N LEU A 10 22.33 -16.99 50.77
CA LEU A 10 22.49 -15.68 50.14
C LEU A 10 22.34 -15.87 48.62
N GLY A 11 21.15 -15.58 48.11
CA GLY A 11 20.87 -15.61 46.67
C GLY A 11 21.51 -14.42 45.96
N ALA A 12 22.49 -14.69 45.10
CA ALA A 12 23.03 -13.70 44.16
C ALA A 12 21.97 -13.39 43.09
N SER A 13 21.35 -12.21 43.19
CA SER A 13 20.46 -11.68 42.16
C SER A 13 21.31 -11.12 41.01
N LEU A 14 21.49 -11.92 39.96
CA LEU A 14 21.94 -11.45 38.66
C LEU A 14 20.77 -10.72 37.99
N ILE A 15 20.75 -9.41 38.11
CA ILE A 15 19.87 -8.53 37.33
C ILE A 15 20.39 -8.58 35.89
N SER A 16 19.81 -9.45 35.06
CA SER A 16 19.96 -9.38 33.62
C SER A 16 19.27 -8.10 33.15
N VAL A 17 20.06 -7.04 32.93
CA VAL A 17 19.61 -5.84 32.24
C VAL A 17 19.34 -6.25 30.79
N LEU A 18 18.11 -6.66 30.51
CA LEU A 18 17.55 -6.71 29.16
C LEU A 18 17.40 -5.25 28.74
N PHE A 19 18.44 -4.70 28.10
CA PHE A 19 18.26 -3.55 27.25
C PHE A 19 17.21 -3.94 26.22
N PRO A 20 16.05 -3.26 26.13
CA PRO A 20 15.21 -3.44 24.96
C PRO A 20 16.04 -2.98 23.78
N LEU A 21 16.53 -3.93 22.99
CA LEU A 21 16.97 -3.65 21.64
C LEU A 21 15.74 -3.05 20.97
N SER A 22 15.75 -1.72 20.81
CA SER A 22 14.79 -1.05 19.95
C SER A 22 15.12 -1.52 18.54
N VAL A 23 14.49 -2.62 18.13
CA VAL A 23 14.49 -3.06 16.74
C VAL A 23 13.88 -1.89 15.99
N LYS A 24 14.73 -1.12 15.30
CA LYS A 24 14.23 -0.23 14.26
C LYS A 24 13.66 -1.19 13.21
N ALA A 25 12.34 -1.28 13.13
CA ALA A 25 11.71 -1.88 11.98
C ALA A 25 12.22 -1.11 10.76
N ASP A 26 12.82 -1.83 9.81
CA ASP A 26 13.17 -1.24 8.52
C ASP A 26 11.88 -0.68 7.92
N SER A 27 11.85 0.63 7.72
CA SER A 27 10.64 1.30 7.25
C SER A 27 10.60 1.23 5.73
N THR A 28 9.68 0.43 5.20
CA THR A 28 9.51 0.20 3.77
C THR A 28 8.55 1.23 3.18
N THR A 29 8.97 1.91 2.13
CA THR A 29 8.14 2.93 1.47
C THR A 29 7.14 2.26 0.53
N PHE A 30 5.91 2.78 0.50
CA PHE A 30 4.89 2.34 -0.44
C PHE A 30 5.06 3.07 -1.78
N LYS A 31 4.96 2.32 -2.88
CA LYS A 31 5.04 2.85 -4.24
C LYS A 31 3.77 2.52 -5.02
N PRO A 32 3.36 3.37 -5.96
CA PRO A 32 2.26 3.05 -6.85
C PRO A 32 2.58 1.78 -7.64
N MET A 33 1.58 0.90 -7.77
CA MET A 33 1.69 -0.32 -8.57
C MET A 33 1.81 0.05 -10.05
N GLY A 34 2.97 -0.21 -10.63
CA GLY A 34 3.28 0.17 -12.01
C GLY A 34 3.38 1.68 -12.21
N GLN A 35 3.31 2.12 -13.47
CA GLN A 35 3.36 3.54 -13.82
C GLN A 35 1.96 4.17 -13.77
N GLN A 36 1.39 4.26 -12.57
CA GLN A 36 0.09 4.90 -12.34
C GLN A 36 0.27 6.37 -11.96
N SER A 37 -0.49 7.25 -12.61
CA SER A 37 -0.64 8.65 -12.22
C SER A 37 -2.02 9.14 -12.64
N ILE A 38 -2.57 10.09 -11.89
CA ILE A 38 -3.86 10.73 -12.19
C ILE A 38 -3.61 12.23 -12.22
N GLY A 39 -4.06 12.89 -13.29
CA GLY A 39 -3.92 14.34 -13.43
C GLY A 39 -4.59 15.06 -12.25
N GLY A 40 -3.89 16.04 -11.68
CA GLY A 40 -4.40 16.83 -10.55
C GLY A 40 -4.40 16.12 -9.20
N VAL A 41 -3.92 14.87 -9.09
CA VAL A 41 -3.81 14.15 -7.81
C VAL A 41 -2.34 13.93 -7.44
N THR A 42 -1.99 14.27 -6.20
CA THR A 42 -0.69 13.97 -5.60
C THR A 42 -0.89 13.25 -4.28
N VAL A 43 -0.30 12.06 -4.16
CA VAL A 43 -0.24 11.32 -2.89
C VAL A 43 1.16 11.50 -2.32
N GLY A 44 1.24 12.04 -1.10
CA GLY A 44 2.52 12.20 -0.40
C GLY A 44 3.15 10.84 -0.08
N PRO A 45 4.48 10.76 0.05
CA PRO A 45 5.14 9.49 0.38
C PRO A 45 4.69 9.01 1.76
N PHE A 46 4.52 7.69 1.90
CA PHE A 46 4.16 7.01 3.14
C PHE A 46 4.84 5.64 3.20
N LYS A 47 4.96 5.09 4.40
CA LYS A 47 5.76 3.88 4.68
C LYS A 47 5.11 2.99 5.74
N THR A 48 5.69 1.81 5.95
CA THR A 48 5.29 0.92 7.05
C THR A 48 5.35 1.64 8.39
N GLY A 49 4.35 1.40 9.23
CA GLY A 49 4.16 2.07 10.52
C GLY A 49 3.41 3.40 10.45
N ASP A 50 3.21 4.00 9.26
CA ASP A 50 2.39 5.21 9.15
C ASP A 50 0.91 4.88 9.39
N THR A 51 0.22 5.78 10.07
CA THR A 51 -1.24 5.71 10.30
C THR A 51 -2.00 6.76 9.49
N THR A 52 -1.29 7.54 8.67
CA THR A 52 -1.87 8.65 7.90
C THR A 52 -1.27 8.73 6.52
N ILE A 53 -2.09 9.06 5.52
CA ILE A 53 -1.64 9.31 4.15
C ILE A 53 -2.14 10.68 3.71
N ASN A 54 -1.23 11.55 3.28
CA ASN A 54 -1.58 12.88 2.80
C ASN A 54 -1.85 12.85 1.29
N VAL A 55 -2.95 13.46 0.89
CA VAL A 55 -3.41 13.55 -0.49
C VAL A 55 -3.71 15.01 -0.81
N ASN A 56 -3.28 15.45 -1.99
CA ASN A 56 -3.70 16.70 -2.59
C ASN A 56 -4.43 16.40 -3.90
N LEU A 57 -5.58 17.03 -4.10
CA LEU A 57 -6.40 16.96 -5.31
C LEU A 57 -7.09 18.31 -5.57
N ASP A 58 -7.98 18.38 -6.55
CA ASP A 58 -8.77 19.59 -6.75
C ASP A 58 -9.56 19.99 -5.49
N PRO A 59 -9.74 21.31 -5.23
CA PRO A 59 -10.50 21.80 -4.09
C PRO A 59 -11.82 21.07 -3.92
N TYR A 60 -12.11 20.67 -2.69
CA TYR A 60 -13.36 19.99 -2.33
C TYR A 60 -13.61 18.62 -2.98
N GLY A 61 -12.63 18.04 -3.67
CA GLY A 61 -12.72 16.65 -4.14
C GLY A 61 -12.85 15.64 -3.00
N TYR A 62 -13.14 14.40 -3.35
CA TYR A 62 -13.38 13.31 -2.40
C TYR A 62 -12.31 12.23 -2.54
N VAL A 63 -11.87 11.72 -1.40
CA VAL A 63 -10.92 10.61 -1.31
C VAL A 63 -11.57 9.47 -0.54
N TYR A 64 -11.62 8.31 -1.18
CA TYR A 64 -12.06 7.05 -0.57
C TYR A 64 -10.87 6.11 -0.53
N GLY A 65 -10.82 5.21 0.45
CA GLY A 65 -9.72 4.24 0.47
C GLY A 65 -10.03 2.96 1.21
N SER A 66 -9.17 1.98 0.97
CA SER A 66 -9.15 0.71 1.69
C SER A 66 -7.73 0.18 1.78
N VAL A 67 -7.44 -0.54 2.85
CA VAL A 67 -6.21 -1.33 3.02
C VAL A 67 -6.60 -2.80 2.93
N LYS A 68 -5.97 -3.52 2.01
CA LYS A 68 -6.00 -4.99 1.99
C LYS A 68 -4.73 -5.50 2.69
N HIS A 69 -4.91 -6.23 3.77
CA HIS A 69 -3.82 -6.75 4.57
C HIS A 69 -3.27 -8.07 4.00
N HIS A 70 -2.07 -8.46 4.47
CA HIS A 70 -1.41 -9.69 4.06
C HIS A 70 -2.24 -10.96 4.41
N ASP A 71 -3.04 -10.91 5.48
CA ASP A 71 -3.96 -11.97 5.90
C ASP A 71 -5.23 -12.05 5.02
N GLY A 72 -5.37 -11.15 4.05
CA GLY A 72 -6.49 -11.04 3.14
C GLY A 72 -7.66 -10.21 3.68
N SER A 73 -7.61 -9.74 4.93
CA SER A 73 -8.62 -8.84 5.49
C SER A 73 -8.59 -7.47 4.81
N VAL A 74 -9.72 -6.77 4.82
CA VAL A 74 -9.88 -5.48 4.16
C VAL A 74 -10.47 -4.46 5.12
N ASP A 75 -9.67 -3.45 5.46
CA ASP A 75 -10.08 -2.30 6.27
C ASP A 75 -10.48 -1.16 5.33
N LYS A 76 -11.77 -0.83 5.31
CA LYS A 76 -12.27 0.35 4.58
C LYS A 76 -12.02 1.59 5.42
N ILE A 77 -11.38 2.59 4.84
CA ILE A 77 -11.16 3.87 5.51
C ILE A 77 -12.52 4.57 5.67
N LYS A 78 -12.91 4.78 6.92
CA LYS A 78 -14.11 5.53 7.28
C LYS A 78 -13.71 6.93 7.72
N ALA A 79 -14.35 7.92 7.13
CA ALA A 79 -14.20 9.32 7.55
C ALA A 79 -15.52 9.85 8.07
N GLU A 80 -15.50 10.33 9.31
CA GLU A 80 -16.65 10.94 9.95
C GLU A 80 -16.95 12.32 9.37
N ALA A 81 -18.23 12.63 9.19
CA ALA A 81 -18.67 13.95 8.73
C ALA A 81 -18.20 15.05 9.69
N ARG A 82 -17.83 16.22 9.15
CA ARG A 82 -17.31 17.35 9.93
C ARG A 82 -18.11 18.63 9.69
N GLU A 83 -18.25 19.46 10.74
CA GLU A 83 -18.83 20.80 10.63
C GLU A 83 -17.80 21.76 10.04
N VAL A 84 -18.18 22.47 8.98
CA VAL A 84 -17.41 23.60 8.44
C VAL A 84 -18.16 24.88 8.75
N LYS A 85 -17.43 25.91 9.17
CA LYS A 85 -17.97 27.23 9.48
C LYS A 85 -17.30 28.32 8.65
N THR A 86 -18.10 29.27 8.18
CA THR A 86 -17.60 30.53 7.63
C THR A 86 -17.54 31.56 8.74
N THR A 87 -16.34 32.01 9.10
CA THR A 87 -16.15 33.08 10.09
C THR A 87 -16.22 34.44 9.41
N CYS A 88 -17.10 35.30 9.90
CA CYS A 88 -17.23 36.66 9.41
C CYS A 88 -16.10 37.55 9.95
N PRO A 89 -15.49 38.41 9.12
CA PRO A 89 -14.59 39.45 9.63
C PRO A 89 -15.38 40.44 10.48
N THR A 90 -14.80 40.85 11.62
CA THR A 90 -15.42 41.72 12.63
C THR A 90 -15.84 43.09 12.13
N THR A 91 -15.36 43.50 10.96
CA THR A 91 -15.63 44.79 10.30
C THR A 91 -16.75 44.76 9.25
N ALA A 92 -17.33 43.60 8.94
CA ALA A 92 -18.35 43.48 7.90
C ALA A 92 -19.78 43.56 8.47
N ASN A 93 -20.44 44.71 8.30
CA ASN A 93 -21.88 44.83 8.53
C ASN A 93 -22.64 43.96 7.53
N GLY A 94 -23.49 43.04 8.02
CA GLY A 94 -24.33 42.16 7.19
C GLY A 94 -23.76 40.78 6.88
N CYS A 95 -22.62 40.39 7.47
CA CYS A 95 -22.10 39.03 7.35
C CYS A 95 -22.81 38.09 8.34
N THR A 96 -23.39 37.00 7.83
CA THR A 96 -24.00 35.95 8.65
C THR A 96 -23.08 34.73 8.68
N GLU A 97 -22.70 34.29 9.88
CA GLU A 97 -21.98 33.03 10.04
C GLU A 97 -22.83 31.88 9.51
N ARG A 98 -22.20 31.01 8.71
CA ARG A 98 -22.85 29.83 8.15
C ARG A 98 -22.10 28.60 8.61
N LYS A 99 -22.87 27.58 8.97
CA LYS A 99 -22.39 26.27 9.38
C LYS A 99 -23.11 25.20 8.60
N TRP A 100 -22.38 24.21 8.13
CA TRP A 100 -22.94 23.06 7.45
C TRP A 100 -22.04 21.84 7.66
N MET A 101 -22.63 20.65 7.58
CA MET A 101 -21.91 19.40 7.64
C MET A 101 -21.40 19.05 6.24
N VAL A 102 -20.16 18.59 6.17
CA VAL A 102 -19.57 18.02 4.95
C VAL A 102 -19.16 16.57 5.22
N SER A 103 -19.11 15.77 4.16
CA SER A 103 -18.58 14.41 4.24
C SER A 103 -17.17 14.41 4.82
N GLY A 104 -16.87 13.39 5.64
CA GLY A 104 -15.54 13.18 6.17
C GLY A 104 -14.50 13.02 5.06
N ASN A 105 -14.89 12.42 3.93
CA ASN A 105 -14.02 12.12 2.78
C ASN A 105 -13.70 13.34 1.90
N ARG A 106 -14.29 14.50 2.18
CA ARG A 106 -14.13 15.71 1.36
C ARG A 106 -12.82 16.42 1.71
N ALA A 107 -12.05 16.82 0.72
CA ALA A 107 -10.88 17.68 0.86
C ALA A 107 -11.27 19.10 1.30
N ASP A 108 -10.29 19.87 1.77
CA ASP A 108 -10.49 21.29 2.07
C ASP A 108 -10.51 22.16 0.79
N GLY A 109 -10.69 23.48 0.98
CA GLY A 109 -10.70 24.44 -0.13
C GLY A 109 -9.36 24.63 -0.84
N GLY A 110 -8.27 24.10 -0.27
CA GLY A 110 -6.96 24.00 -0.92
C GLY A 110 -6.70 22.63 -1.54
N GLY A 111 -7.68 21.72 -1.50
CA GLY A 111 -7.53 20.38 -2.06
C GLY A 111 -6.77 19.41 -1.16
N ASN A 112 -6.52 19.75 0.11
CA ASN A 112 -5.78 18.87 1.01
C ASN A 112 -6.71 17.90 1.73
N TYR A 113 -6.27 16.65 1.84
CA TYR A 113 -6.96 15.60 2.56
C TYR A 113 -5.96 14.70 3.29
N THR A 114 -6.28 14.31 4.51
CA THR A 114 -5.51 13.33 5.28
C THR A 114 -6.35 12.09 5.50
N VAL A 115 -5.95 11.00 4.85
CA VAL A 115 -6.48 9.67 5.08
C VAL A 115 -6.04 9.23 6.48
N GLN A 116 -6.98 8.83 7.31
CA GLN A 116 -6.72 8.27 8.64
C GLN A 116 -6.90 6.75 8.58
N LEU A 117 -5.87 6.00 8.96
CA LEU A 117 -5.88 4.54 8.99
C LEU A 117 -6.21 4.05 10.40
N GLU A 118 -7.03 2.99 10.49
CA GLU A 118 -7.38 2.40 11.80
C GLU A 118 -6.19 1.69 12.45
N LYS A 119 -5.27 1.16 11.63
CA LYS A 119 -4.06 0.46 12.05
C LYS A 119 -2.83 1.02 11.31
N PRO A 120 -1.62 0.94 11.91
CA PRO A 120 -0.38 1.22 11.19
C PRO A 120 -0.21 0.29 9.98
N LEU A 121 0.35 0.80 8.89
CA LEU A 121 0.64 -0.01 7.71
C LEU A 121 1.71 -1.07 7.97
N GLU A 122 1.49 -2.27 7.46
CA GLU A 122 2.43 -3.39 7.56
C GLU A 122 3.05 -3.74 6.20
N GLU A 123 4.14 -4.49 6.23
CA GLU A 123 4.72 -5.04 5.00
C GLU A 123 3.74 -6.05 4.36
N GLY A 124 3.58 -5.99 3.04
CA GLY A 124 2.61 -6.81 2.31
C GLY A 124 1.20 -6.23 2.22
N ASP A 125 0.91 -5.13 2.92
CA ASP A 125 -0.35 -4.39 2.74
C ASP A 125 -0.44 -3.80 1.32
N LYS A 126 -1.68 -3.67 0.84
CA LYS A 126 -2.02 -2.95 -0.38
C LYS A 126 -3.01 -1.84 -0.07
N VAL A 127 -2.63 -0.61 -0.39
CA VAL A 127 -3.48 0.57 -0.17
C VAL A 127 -4.13 0.97 -1.49
N THR A 128 -5.45 1.01 -1.54
CA THR A 128 -6.20 1.52 -2.69
C THR A 128 -6.83 2.85 -2.31
N LEU A 129 -6.58 3.89 -3.11
CA LEU A 129 -7.20 5.20 -3.00
C LEU A 129 -8.01 5.50 -4.26
N SER A 130 -9.27 5.89 -4.10
CA SER A 130 -10.16 6.27 -5.19
C SER A 130 -10.57 7.73 -5.05
N PHE A 131 -10.64 8.44 -6.17
CA PHE A 131 -10.84 9.89 -6.19
C PHE A 131 -12.12 10.26 -6.94
N ALA A 132 -12.83 11.26 -6.43
CA ALA A 132 -14.00 11.85 -7.08
C ALA A 132 -13.98 13.38 -6.97
N ASP A 133 -14.63 14.07 -7.89
CA ASP A 133 -14.75 15.54 -7.88
C ASP A 133 -15.81 16.03 -6.88
N ASP A 134 -16.03 17.35 -6.76
CA ASP A 134 -17.05 17.92 -5.84
C ASP A 134 -18.49 17.53 -6.23
N GLY A 135 -18.70 17.11 -7.49
CA GLY A 135 -19.94 16.52 -7.98
C GLY A 135 -20.08 15.02 -7.69
N ASN A 136 -19.09 14.44 -7.00
CA ASN A 136 -18.97 13.02 -6.68
C ASN A 136 -18.85 12.11 -7.93
N PHE A 137 -18.31 12.64 -9.03
CA PHE A 137 -17.94 11.85 -10.20
C PHE A 137 -16.57 11.21 -10.00
N HIS A 138 -16.52 9.87 -9.99
CA HIS A 138 -15.27 9.13 -9.84
C HIS A 138 -14.41 9.21 -11.10
N PHE A 139 -13.16 9.64 -10.95
CA PHE A 139 -12.26 9.88 -12.08
C PHE A 139 -10.97 9.04 -12.06
N GLY A 140 -10.73 8.26 -11.01
CA GLY A 140 -9.64 7.29 -11.02
C GLY A 140 -9.33 6.68 -9.65
N GLN A 141 -8.36 5.77 -9.66
CA GLN A 141 -7.82 5.13 -8.46
C GLN A 141 -6.31 4.89 -8.59
N LEU A 142 -5.62 4.89 -7.44
CA LEU A 142 -4.21 4.53 -7.32
C LEU A 142 -4.10 3.38 -6.32
N VAL A 143 -3.28 2.39 -6.66
CA VAL A 143 -2.99 1.25 -5.78
C VAL A 143 -1.52 1.31 -5.41
N PHE A 144 -1.20 1.13 -4.13
CA PHE A 144 0.16 1.18 -3.59
C PHE A 144 0.52 -0.12 -2.89
N GLU A 145 1.78 -0.54 -3.04
CA GLU A 145 2.35 -1.67 -2.33
C GLU A 145 3.72 -1.31 -1.73
N ALA A 146 4.07 -1.97 -0.64
CA ALA A 146 5.37 -1.80 0.00
C ALA A 146 6.48 -2.27 -0.96
N GLU A 147 7.52 -1.46 -1.13
CA GLU A 147 8.68 -1.81 -1.94
C GLU A 147 9.39 -3.04 -1.36
N LYS A 148 9.47 -4.13 -2.14
CA LYS A 148 10.19 -5.32 -1.69
C LYS A 148 11.67 -4.99 -1.45
N PRO A 149 12.27 -5.43 -0.33
CA PRO A 149 13.70 -5.25 -0.13
C PRO A 149 14.49 -5.93 -1.25
N GLN A 150 15.54 -5.26 -1.75
CA GLN A 150 16.36 -5.69 -2.90
C GLN A 150 16.97 -7.10 -2.79
N SER A 151 16.85 -7.79 -1.65
CA SER A 151 17.20 -9.21 -1.52
C SER A 151 16.29 -10.16 -2.30
N GLU A 152 15.12 -9.72 -2.76
CA GLU A 152 14.26 -10.51 -3.68
C GLU A 152 14.50 -10.20 -5.17
N THR A 153 15.36 -9.23 -5.51
CA THR A 153 15.79 -8.96 -6.90
C THR A 153 17.07 -9.74 -7.23
N LEU A 154 17.10 -11.01 -6.87
CA LEU A 154 17.94 -11.96 -7.59
C LEU A 154 17.11 -12.44 -8.80
N PRO A 155 17.68 -12.56 -10.01
CA PRO A 155 16.96 -13.21 -11.10
C PRO A 155 16.56 -14.59 -10.59
N LYS A 156 15.24 -14.85 -10.49
CA LYS A 156 14.69 -16.17 -10.17
C LYS A 156 14.94 -17.12 -11.35
N ASP A 157 16.21 -17.46 -11.57
CA ASP A 157 16.58 -18.75 -12.12
C ASP A 157 16.33 -19.79 -11.03
N LYS A 158 15.06 -20.22 -10.89
CA LYS A 158 14.64 -21.62 -10.68
C LYS A 158 13.15 -21.72 -10.32
N PRO A 159 12.49 -22.80 -10.80
CA PRO A 159 11.05 -22.90 -10.89
C PRO A 159 10.45 -23.25 -9.54
N SER A 160 9.47 -22.47 -9.11
CA SER A 160 8.56 -22.87 -8.03
C SER A 160 7.21 -23.20 -8.65
N GLU A 161 6.82 -24.45 -8.51
CA GLU A 161 5.48 -24.99 -8.74
C GLU A 161 4.40 -24.07 -8.14
N GLU A 162 3.38 -23.67 -8.91
CA GLU A 162 1.97 -23.90 -8.56
C GLU A 162 0.96 -23.30 -9.59
N GLN A 163 0.12 -24.22 -10.07
CA GLN A 163 -1.23 -24.14 -10.65
C GLN A 163 -1.46 -23.50 -12.05
N PRO A 164 -2.10 -24.25 -12.98
CA PRO A 164 -2.31 -23.80 -14.35
C PRO A 164 -3.51 -22.85 -14.39
N ASN A 165 -3.24 -21.58 -14.68
CA ASN A 165 -4.25 -20.67 -15.23
C ASN A 165 -4.14 -20.76 -16.77
N GLU A 166 -5.23 -20.59 -17.53
CA GLU A 166 -5.20 -20.66 -19.01
C GLU A 166 -4.10 -19.76 -19.62
N ASP A 167 -3.78 -18.65 -18.97
CA ASP A 167 -2.68 -17.75 -19.36
C ASP A 167 -1.30 -18.43 -19.26
N THR A 168 -1.07 -19.26 -18.24
CA THR A 168 0.21 -20.00 -18.08
C THR A 168 0.39 -21.09 -19.14
N GLU A 169 -0.69 -21.71 -19.62
CA GLU A 169 -0.61 -22.74 -20.67
C GLU A 169 -0.32 -22.11 -22.04
N ALA A 170 -0.90 -20.93 -22.31
CA ALA A 170 -0.58 -20.15 -23.50
C ALA A 170 0.87 -19.64 -23.48
N GLU A 171 1.36 -19.18 -22.32
CA GLU A 171 2.75 -18.77 -22.13
C GLU A 171 3.74 -19.93 -22.27
N ASP A 172 3.45 -21.09 -21.66
CA ASP A 172 4.28 -22.30 -21.81
C ASP A 172 4.30 -22.81 -23.26
N MET A 173 3.16 -22.80 -23.96
CA MET A 173 3.12 -23.14 -25.38
C MET A 173 3.94 -22.16 -26.23
N TYR A 174 3.88 -20.87 -25.93
CA TYR A 174 4.64 -19.84 -26.64
C TYR A 174 6.15 -20.00 -26.41
N LEU A 175 6.58 -20.23 -25.16
CA LEU A 175 7.98 -20.46 -24.81
C LEU A 175 8.52 -21.73 -25.48
N LYS A 176 7.76 -22.82 -25.47
CA LYS A 176 8.13 -24.07 -26.14
C LYS A 176 8.26 -23.90 -27.65
N TYR A 177 7.42 -23.06 -28.26
CA TYR A 177 7.54 -22.73 -29.68
C TYR A 177 8.83 -21.94 -29.97
N MET A 178 9.17 -20.97 -29.13
CA MET A 178 10.42 -20.22 -29.26
C MET A 178 11.65 -21.11 -29.11
N GLU A 179 11.70 -21.98 -28.09
CA GLU A 179 12.82 -22.92 -27.92
C GLU A 179 12.93 -23.89 -29.10
N TYR A 180 11.81 -24.40 -29.59
CA TYR A 180 11.79 -25.28 -30.76
C TYR A 180 12.35 -24.57 -31.99
N ASP A 181 11.92 -23.33 -32.26
CA ASP A 181 12.42 -22.56 -33.38
C ASP A 181 13.90 -22.18 -33.19
N GLU A 182 14.31 -21.79 -31.98
CA GLU A 182 15.70 -21.50 -31.61
C GLU A 182 16.63 -22.72 -31.79
N SER A 183 16.13 -23.92 -31.49
CA SER A 183 16.87 -25.18 -31.67
C SER A 183 17.03 -25.60 -33.14
N LYS A 184 16.24 -25.05 -34.07
CA LYS A 184 16.36 -25.36 -35.50
C LYS A 184 17.64 -24.77 -36.08
N THR A 185 18.29 -25.57 -36.92
CA THR A 185 19.38 -25.08 -37.76
C THR A 185 18.83 -24.15 -38.85
N TRP A 186 19.65 -23.20 -39.30
CA TRP A 186 19.23 -22.17 -40.26
C TRP A 186 18.64 -22.71 -41.58
N TYR A 187 19.04 -23.91 -42.01
CA TYR A 187 18.45 -24.57 -43.19
C TYR A 187 17.04 -25.12 -42.93
N GLN A 188 16.73 -25.56 -41.71
CA GLN A 188 15.40 -26.05 -41.34
C GLN A 188 14.39 -24.89 -41.27
N ARG A 189 14.81 -23.73 -40.75
CA ARG A 189 13.99 -22.50 -40.76
C ARG A 189 13.68 -22.00 -42.18
N PHE A 190 14.63 -22.16 -43.10
CA PHE A 190 14.46 -21.75 -44.50
C PHE A 190 13.53 -22.69 -45.28
N GLY A 191 13.50 -24.00 -44.95
CA GLY A 191 12.59 -24.97 -45.56
C GLY A 191 11.12 -24.74 -45.21
N ASP A 192 10.84 -24.44 -43.94
CA ASP A 192 9.46 -24.17 -43.46
C ASP A 192 8.89 -22.89 -44.08
N SER A 193 9.72 -21.86 -44.32
CA SER A 193 9.33 -20.60 -44.97
C SER A 193 8.94 -20.76 -46.45
N ILE A 194 9.33 -21.85 -47.12
CA ILE A 194 9.09 -22.05 -48.56
C ILE A 194 7.84 -22.91 -48.82
N GLN A 195 7.33 -23.65 -47.84
CA GLN A 195 6.13 -24.48 -48.01
C GLN A 195 4.81 -23.68 -47.97
N ASP A 196 4.84 -22.42 -47.54
CA ASP A 196 3.66 -21.52 -47.49
C ASP A 196 3.56 -20.56 -48.70
N GLN A 197 4.21 -20.88 -49.83
CA GLN A 197 4.04 -20.18 -51.12
C GLN A 197 3.32 -21.00 -52.18
#